data_AF-A0AAN8Z5R8-F1
#
_entry.id   AF-A0AAN8Z5R8-F1
#
_cell.length_a   1.000
_cell.length_b   1.000
_cell.length_c   1.000
_cell.angle_alpha   90.00
_cell.angle_beta   90.00
_cell.angle_gamma   90.00
#
_symmetry.space_group_name_H-M   'P 1'
#
loop_
_entity.id
_entity.type
_entity.pdbx_description
1 polymer ?
#
loop_
_entity_poly.entity_id
_entity_poly.type
_entity_poly.pdbx_seq_one_letter_code
_entity_poly.pdbx_strand_id
1 'polypeptide(L)'
;MGSDQNSVTIDIKQDPWFELSTTIKAKLDRLPKKLSDCCIYRVPEKLRKTHEAAYTPRIVSIGPLHRGQPHLLAMEEHKLRALVEELLPNMNDEDEI
;
A
#
# COMPACT_ATOMS: atom_id res chain seq x y z
N MET A 1 -21.63 -10.23 -42.39
CA MET A 1 -22.43 -10.70 -41.24
C MET A 1 -21.58 -11.75 -40.54
N GLY A 2 -21.13 -11.66 -39.30
CA GLY A 2 -20.97 -10.58 -38.33
C GLY A 2 -19.80 -11.04 -37.44
N SER A 3 -18.92 -10.13 -37.03
CA SER A 3 -17.72 -10.48 -36.25
C SER A 3 -18.12 -10.72 -34.80
N ASP A 4 -17.83 -11.90 -34.28
CA ASP A 4 -18.03 -12.26 -32.88
C ASP A 4 -17.15 -11.37 -31.98
N GLN A 5 -17.79 -10.50 -31.21
CA GLN A 5 -17.16 -9.80 -30.09
C GLN A 5 -17.28 -10.70 -28.86
N ASN A 6 -16.23 -11.48 -28.59
CA ASN A 6 -16.11 -12.21 -27.34
C ASN A 6 -15.87 -11.20 -26.20
N SER A 7 -16.95 -10.72 -25.57
CA SER A 7 -16.90 -9.86 -24.40
C SER A 7 -16.54 -10.70 -23.18
N VAL A 8 -15.29 -10.62 -22.76
CA VAL A 8 -14.87 -11.17 -21.47
C VAL A 8 -15.46 -10.27 -20.38
N THR A 9 -16.58 -10.70 -19.80
CA THR A 9 -17.14 -10.09 -18.58
C THR A 9 -16.20 -10.41 -17.43
N ILE A 10 -15.35 -9.47 -17.07
CA ILE A 10 -14.59 -9.54 -15.81
C ILE A 10 -15.62 -9.26 -14.71
N ASP A 11 -16.02 -10.29 -13.96
CA ASP A 11 -16.91 -10.12 -12.81
C ASP A 11 -16.15 -9.37 -11.71
N ILE A 12 -16.38 -8.06 -11.64
CA ILE A 12 -15.69 -7.12 -10.76
C ILE A 12 -15.88 -7.50 -9.28
N LYS A 13 -16.88 -8.31 -8.95
CA LYS A 13 -17.12 -8.79 -7.58
C LYS A 13 -16.10 -9.82 -7.10
N GLN A 14 -15.28 -10.38 -8.00
CA GLN A 14 -14.26 -11.37 -7.66
C GLN A 14 -12.84 -10.83 -7.83
N ASP A 15 -12.67 -9.50 -7.84
CA ASP A 15 -11.35 -8.87 -7.80
C ASP A 15 -10.82 -8.86 -6.35
N PRO A 16 -9.71 -9.56 -6.05
CA PRO A 16 -9.10 -9.57 -4.71
C PRO A 16 -8.72 -8.18 -4.20
N TRP A 17 -8.50 -7.21 -5.10
CA TRP A 17 -8.19 -5.83 -4.72
C TRP A 17 -9.42 -5.03 -4.29
N PHE A 18 -10.63 -5.46 -4.68
CA PHE A 18 -11.88 -4.77 -4.33
C PHE A 18 -12.11 -4.81 -2.82
N GLU A 19 -11.98 -5.98 -2.21
CA GLU A 19 -12.16 -6.17 -0.77
C GLU A 19 -11.12 -5.40 0.04
N LEU A 20 -9.83 -5.54 -0.32
CA LEU A 20 -8.74 -4.82 0.34
C LEU A 20 -8.93 -3.30 0.27
N SER A 21 -9.26 -2.77 -0.90
CA SER A 21 -9.46 -1.33 -1.07
C SER A 21 -10.65 -0.81 -0.27
N THR A 22 -11.70 -1.63 -0.11
CA THR A 22 -12.89 -1.31 0.69
C THR A 22 -12.55 -1.28 2.18
N THR A 23 -11.82 -2.29 2.67
CA THR A 23 -11.36 -2.36 4.07
C THR A 23 -10.45 -1.19 4.44
N ILE A 24 -9.49 -0.84 3.58
CA ILE A 24 -8.60 0.30 3.79
C ILE A 24 -9.40 1.61 3.86
N LYS A 25 -10.33 1.84 2.92
CA LYS A 25 -11.19 3.04 2.94
C LYS A 25 -12.01 3.12 4.23
N ALA A 26 -12.65 2.02 4.64
CA ALA A 26 -13.46 1.97 5.85
C ALA A 26 -12.64 2.26 7.12
N LYS A 27 -11.40 1.77 7.20
CA LYS A 27 -10.50 2.10 8.31
C LYS A 27 -10.05 3.56 8.28
N LEU A 28 -9.72 4.09 7.10
CA LEU A 28 -9.31 5.49 6.93
C LEU A 28 -10.43 6.46 7.33
N ASP A 29 -11.68 6.15 7.00
CA ASP A 29 -12.86 6.95 7.37
C ASP A 29 -13.12 6.98 8.89
N ARG A 30 -12.66 5.97 9.63
CA ARG A 30 -12.73 5.90 11.10
C ARG A 30 -11.61 6.69 11.78
N LEU A 31 -10.53 7.01 11.07
CA LEU A 31 -9.46 7.84 11.61
C LEU A 31 -9.94 9.30 11.72
N PRO A 32 -9.43 10.07 12.70
CA PRO A 32 -9.77 11.48 12.80
C PRO A 32 -9.50 12.18 11.47
N LYS A 33 -10.53 12.82 10.90
CA LYS A 33 -10.49 13.53 9.60
C LYS A 33 -9.45 14.66 9.52
N LYS A 34 -8.73 14.94 10.61
CA LYS A 34 -7.79 16.05 10.75
C LYS A 34 -6.35 15.54 10.92
N LEU A 35 -5.79 15.08 9.82
CA LEU A 35 -4.34 15.12 9.56
C LEU A 35 -3.97 16.41 8.79
N SER A 36 -4.79 17.47 8.86
CA SER A 36 -4.77 18.62 7.94
C SER A 36 -3.42 19.34 7.83
N ASP A 37 -2.53 19.13 8.80
CA ASP A 37 -1.23 19.80 8.87
C ASP A 37 -0.05 18.84 8.67
N CYS A 38 -0.31 17.54 8.47
CA CYS A 38 0.74 16.53 8.31
C CYS A 38 0.94 16.21 6.82
N CYS A 39 2.06 16.69 6.26
CA CYS A 39 2.42 16.46 4.88
C CYS A 39 3.82 15.81 4.80
N ILE A 40 3.96 14.78 3.98
CA ILE A 40 5.27 14.22 3.64
C ILE A 40 5.74 14.92 2.37
N TYR A 41 6.72 15.82 2.51
CA TYR A 41 7.29 16.54 1.37
C TYR A 41 8.42 15.76 0.72
N ARG A 42 8.46 15.77 -0.61
CA ARG A 42 9.61 15.29 -1.36
C ARG A 42 10.72 16.34 -1.30
N VAL A 43 11.90 15.94 -0.84
CA VAL A 43 13.08 16.80 -0.85
C VAL A 43 13.47 17.12 -2.30
N PRO A 44 13.64 18.40 -2.68
CA PRO A 44 14.10 18.78 -4.01
C PRO A 44 15.44 18.11 -4.36
N GLU A 45 15.57 17.68 -5.62
CA GLU A 45 16.73 16.89 -6.07
C GLU A 45 18.07 17.60 -5.86
N LYS A 46 18.10 18.93 -6.07
CA LYS A 46 19.31 19.74 -5.85
C LYS A 46 19.80 19.65 -4.40
N LEU A 47 18.89 19.74 -3.43
CA LEU A 47 19.23 19.63 -2.00
C LEU A 47 19.65 18.21 -1.63
N ARG A 48 18.98 17.20 -2.20
CA ARG A 48 19.33 15.79 -1.99
C ARG A 48 20.76 15.48 -2.45
N LYS A 49 21.18 16.03 -3.59
CA LYS A 49 22.54 15.83 -4.13
C LYS A 49 23.64 16.47 -3.29
N THR A 50 23.33 17.52 -2.53
CA THR A 50 24.33 18.18 -1.66
C THR A 50 24.74 17.31 -0.48
N HIS A 51 23.80 16.52 0.07
CA HIS A 51 24.08 15.65 1.21
C HIS A 51 23.13 14.44 1.24
N GLU A 52 23.38 13.48 0.36
CA GLU A 52 22.50 12.32 0.13
C GLU A 52 22.24 11.51 1.41
N ALA A 53 23.25 11.36 2.27
CA ALA A 53 23.14 10.62 3.52
C ALA A 53 22.13 11.20 4.52
N ALA A 54 21.83 12.52 4.48
CA ALA A 54 20.78 13.10 5.33
C ALA A 54 19.36 12.76 4.87
N TYR A 55 19.20 12.41 3.59
CA TYR A 55 17.89 12.20 2.98
C TYR A 55 17.62 10.75 2.62
N THR A 56 18.63 9.88 2.73
CA THR A 56 18.47 8.43 2.61
C THR A 56 18.02 7.86 3.97
N PRO A 57 16.84 7.21 4.05
CA PRO A 57 16.36 6.62 5.27
C PRO A 57 17.29 5.50 5.73
N ARG A 58 17.48 5.39 7.04
CA ARG A 58 18.37 4.38 7.65
C ARG A 58 17.66 3.11 8.09
N ILE A 59 16.39 3.23 8.46
CA ILE A 59 15.59 2.15 9.07
C ILE A 59 14.24 2.06 8.39
N VAL A 60 13.51 3.18 8.31
CA VAL A 60 12.15 3.22 7.76
C VAL A 60 12.09 4.15 6.56
N SER A 61 11.70 3.62 5.40
CA SER A 61 11.28 4.43 4.25
C SER A 61 9.76 4.52 4.20
N ILE A 62 9.22 5.73 4.07
CA ILE A 62 7.80 5.95 3.86
C ILE A 62 7.58 6.17 2.36
N GLY A 63 6.86 5.24 1.71
CA GLY A 63 6.59 5.28 0.27
C GLY A 63 7.65 4.58 -0.61
N PRO A 64 7.49 4.63 -1.94
CA PRO A 64 8.22 3.79 -2.90
C PRO A 64 9.64 4.27 -3.24
N LEU A 65 10.02 5.48 -2.83
CA LEU A 65 11.26 6.14 -3.30
C LEU A 65 12.54 5.34 -3.00
N HIS A 66 12.62 4.69 -1.84
CA HIS A 66 13.78 3.90 -1.40
C HIS A 66 13.50 2.39 -1.39
N ARG A 67 12.46 1.94 -2.11
CA ARG A 67 12.07 0.53 -2.12
C ARG A 67 13.21 -0.35 -2.63
N GLY A 68 13.44 -1.48 -1.96
CA GLY A 68 14.41 -2.50 -2.40
C GLY A 68 15.87 -2.20 -2.03
N GLN A 69 16.15 -1.12 -1.31
CA GLN A 69 17.51 -0.91 -0.78
C GLN A 69 17.83 -1.98 0.28
N PRO A 70 19.02 -2.62 0.23
CA PRO A 70 19.33 -3.75 1.11
C PRO A 70 19.16 -3.47 2.60
N HIS A 71 19.52 -2.27 3.06
CA HIS A 71 19.41 -1.89 4.47
C HIS A 71 17.98 -1.58 4.94
N LEU A 72 17.01 -1.57 4.02
CA LEU A 72 15.58 -1.31 4.31
C LEU A 72 14.71 -2.55 4.17
N LEU A 73 15.25 -3.67 3.71
CA LEU A 73 14.47 -4.91 3.46
C LEU A 73 13.75 -5.41 4.72
N ALA A 74 14.42 -5.34 5.87
CA ALA A 74 13.79 -5.71 7.15
C ALA A 74 12.51 -4.90 7.40
N MET A 75 12.50 -3.61 7.05
CA MET A 75 11.29 -2.79 7.20
C MET A 75 10.21 -3.12 6.17
N GLU A 76 10.56 -3.54 4.96
CA GLU A 76 9.57 -4.00 3.98
C GLU A 76 8.80 -5.23 4.50
N GLU A 77 9.46 -6.15 5.21
CA GLU A 77 8.81 -7.29 5.87
C GLU A 77 7.83 -6.81 6.96
N HIS A 78 8.23 -5.86 7.79
CA HIS A 78 7.34 -5.30 8.82
C HIS A 78 6.13 -4.57 8.23
N LYS A 79 6.29 -3.84 7.12
CA LYS A 79 5.17 -3.22 6.41
C LYS A 79 4.18 -4.26 5.91
N LEU A 80 4.68 -5.37 5.38
CA LEU A 80 3.84 -6.47 4.90
C LEU A 80 3.10 -7.15 6.05
N ARG A 81 3.80 -7.44 7.16
CA ARG A 81 3.17 -8.02 8.36
C ARG A 81 2.04 -7.13 8.88
N ALA A 82 2.30 -5.83 9.02
CA ALA A 82 1.28 -4.87 9.44
C ALA A 82 0.10 -4.81 8.46
N LEU A 83 0.36 -4.87 7.14
CA LEU A 83 -0.70 -4.93 6.13
C LEU A 83 -1.57 -6.19 6.29
N VAL A 84 -0.95 -7.36 6.52
CA VAL A 84 -1.67 -8.61 6.71
C VAL A 84 -2.48 -8.58 8.01
N GLU A 85 -1.85 -8.26 9.14
CA GLU A 85 -2.48 -8.26 10.47
C GLU A 85 -3.60 -7.23 10.59
N GLU A 86 -3.45 -6.05 9.99
CA GLU A 86 -4.40 -4.96 10.15
C GLU A 86 -5.44 -4.86 9.03
N LEU A 87 -5.12 -5.27 7.80
CA LEU A 87 -5.94 -4.92 6.63
C LEU A 87 -6.48 -6.12 5.86
N LEU A 88 -6.00 -7.34 6.13
CA LEU A 88 -6.59 -8.55 5.58
C LEU A 88 -7.38 -9.26 6.69
N PRO A 89 -8.72 -9.38 6.58
CA PRO A 89 -9.46 -10.26 7.48
C PRO A 89 -8.89 -11.67 7.38
N ASN A 90 -8.81 -12.39 8.50
CA ASN A 90 -8.40 -13.80 8.52
C ASN A 90 -9.23 -14.57 7.49
N MET A 91 -8.64 -14.94 6.36
CA MET A 91 -9.29 -15.71 5.29
C MET A 91 -9.49 -17.20 5.67
N ASN A 92 -9.56 -17.51 6.98
CA ASN A 92 -9.58 -18.88 7.50
C ASN A 92 -10.84 -19.22 8.32
N ASP A 93 -11.84 -18.34 8.39
CA ASP A 93 -13.08 -18.64 9.11
C ASP A 93 -14.22 -19.06 8.16
N GLU A 94 -13.97 -19.99 7.24
CA GLU A 94 -15.00 -20.82 6.61
C GLU A 94 -14.43 -22.23 6.40
N ASP A 95 -14.67 -23.11 7.39
CA ASP A 95 -15.02 -24.53 7.23
C ASP A 95 -14.92 -25.27 8.59
N GLU A 96 -15.86 -25.02 9.51
CA GLU A 96 -16.28 -26.00 10.53
C GLU A 96 -17.58 -25.52 11.22
N ILE A 97 -18.75 -25.94 10.68
CA ILE A 97 -19.85 -26.64 11.38
C ILE A 97 -20.60 -27.50 10.35
#